data_AF-A0A2A2TQH4-F1
#
_entry.id   AF-A0A2A2TQH4-F1
#
_cell.length_a   1.000
_cell.length_b   1.000
_cell.length_c   1.000
_cell.angle_alpha   90.00
_cell.angle_beta   90.00
_cell.angle_gamma   90.00
#
_symmetry.space_group_name_H-M   'P 1'
#
loop_
_entity.id
_entity.type
_entity.pdbx_description
1 polymer ?
#
loop_
_entity_poly.entity_id
_entity_poly.type
_entity_poly.pdbx_seq_one_letter_code
_entity_poly.pdbx_strand_id
1 'polypeptide(L)'
;MNLNRPFVLAGNVFREVVRDRILYIIGIYALILAVAMRLLPELAASTEAKMFPDFSLAAMSALGTIVAIFVGTSLVNKEIEKRTILMLIAKPVSRAEFICGKFLGLSAVLAVLVVAMTGIFLGFMQLAKISYSIQSIAIASLFLILQLCLIAAVSITLSVFTSSLLATALTFGVYLMGNITQDLLKLGNLSQNPGIERITRGLFLVLPDLSRLDLKNQAVYGMKALPSSIALLSNAGYGLLYSAMLIAIAILIFSKREF
;
A
#
# COMPACT_ATOMS: atom_id res chain seq x y z
N MET A 1 -15.03 -15.85 -20.34
CA MET A 1 -14.89 -14.57 -19.62
C MET A 1 -14.31 -13.55 -20.58
N ASN A 2 -14.96 -12.40 -20.79
CA ASN A 2 -14.37 -11.34 -21.63
C ASN A 2 -13.34 -10.58 -20.80
N LEU A 3 -12.06 -10.72 -21.14
CA LEU A 3 -10.92 -10.10 -20.42
C LEU A 3 -11.05 -8.57 -20.31
N ASN A 4 -11.82 -7.92 -21.17
CA ASN A 4 -12.00 -6.46 -21.18
C ASN A 4 -12.92 -5.94 -20.06
N ARG A 5 -13.80 -6.77 -19.49
CA ARG A 5 -14.81 -6.30 -18.51
C ARG A 5 -14.20 -5.82 -17.18
N PRO A 6 -13.23 -6.52 -16.56
CA PRO A 6 -12.52 -6.02 -15.38
C PRO A 6 -11.85 -4.66 -15.62
N PHE A 7 -11.28 -4.43 -16.80
CA PHE A 7 -10.62 -3.15 -17.13
C PHE A 7 -11.60 -1.99 -17.25
N VAL A 8 -12.80 -2.22 -17.79
CA VAL A 8 -13.86 -1.20 -17.83
C VAL A 8 -14.31 -0.83 -16.41
N LEU A 9 -14.51 -1.84 -15.54
CA LEU A 9 -14.83 -1.62 -14.12
C LEU A 9 -13.71 -0.86 -13.40
N ALA A 10 -12.46 -1.27 -13.62
CA ALA A 10 -11.29 -0.59 -13.08
C ALA A 10 -11.21 0.87 -13.53
N GLY A 11 -11.51 1.16 -14.80
CA GLY A 11 -11.53 2.53 -15.32
C GLY A 11 -12.62 3.41 -14.72
N ASN A 12 -13.74 2.82 -14.29
CA ASN A 12 -14.79 3.55 -13.57
C ASN A 12 -14.36 3.83 -12.12
N VAL A 13 -13.84 2.82 -11.42
CA VAL A 13 -13.30 2.95 -10.05
C VAL A 13 -12.18 3.99 -10.01
N PHE A 14 -11.27 3.96 -10.98
CA PHE A 14 -10.19 4.93 -11.11
C PHE A 14 -10.74 6.36 -11.20
N ARG A 15 -11.68 6.62 -12.12
CA ARG A 15 -12.29 7.94 -12.30
C ARG A 15 -13.04 8.43 -11.06
N GLU A 16 -13.76 7.53 -10.39
CA GLU A 16 -14.47 7.82 -9.15
C GLU A 16 -13.50 8.28 -8.05
N VAL A 17 -12.44 7.52 -7.81
CA VAL A 17 -11.51 7.79 -6.71
C VAL A 17 -10.61 8.99 -7.00
N VAL A 18 -10.13 9.13 -8.25
CA VAL A 18 -9.27 10.26 -8.66
C VAL A 18 -9.96 11.59 -8.44
N ARG A 19 -11.24 11.68 -8.82
CA ARG A 19 -12.01 12.92 -8.75
C ARG A 19 -12.24 13.40 -7.32
N ASP A 20 -12.51 12.48 -6.39
CA ASP A 20 -12.96 12.86 -5.05
C ASP A 20 -11.81 13.15 -4.08
N ARG A 21 -10.64 12.49 -4.22
CA ARG A 21 -9.68 12.40 -3.10
C ARG A 21 -8.22 12.68 -3.47
N ILE A 22 -7.78 12.30 -4.67
CA ILE A 22 -6.35 12.25 -4.99
C ILE A 22 -5.71 13.64 -5.00
N LEU A 23 -6.35 14.64 -5.64
CA LEU A 23 -5.78 15.99 -5.75
C LEU A 23 -5.52 16.62 -4.38
N TYR A 24 -6.43 16.43 -3.42
CA TYR A 24 -6.26 16.92 -2.05
C TYR A 24 -5.07 16.26 -1.34
N ILE A 25 -4.90 14.94 -1.49
CA ILE A 25 -3.79 14.21 -0.85
C ILE A 25 -2.44 14.63 -1.44
N ILE A 26 -2.37 14.81 -2.77
CA ILE A 26 -1.18 15.32 -3.45
C ILE A 26 -0.84 16.74 -2.96
N GLY A 27 -1.85 17.62 -2.85
CA GLY A 27 -1.67 18.97 -2.32
C GLY A 27 -1.18 18.99 -0.87
N ILE A 28 -1.76 18.16 -0.01
CA ILE A 28 -1.32 17.99 1.39
C ILE A 28 0.13 17.51 1.43
N TYR A 29 0.50 16.54 0.59
CA TYR A 29 1.88 16.06 0.53
C TYR A 29 2.86 17.16 0.13
N ALA A 30 2.54 17.94 -0.91
CA ALA A 30 3.38 19.06 -1.34
C ALA A 30 3.55 20.09 -0.22
N LEU A 31 2.47 20.38 0.53
CA LEU A 31 2.52 21.29 1.67
C LEU A 31 3.38 20.74 2.81
N ILE A 32 3.23 19.45 3.14
CA ILE A 32 4.08 18.78 4.15
C ILE A 32 5.55 18.89 3.76
N LEU A 33 5.89 18.64 2.48
CA LEU A 33 7.28 18.76 2.01
C LEU A 33 7.79 20.20 2.04
N ALA A 34 6.97 21.18 1.67
CA ALA A 34 7.35 22.59 1.73
C ALA A 34 7.68 23.03 3.16
N VAL A 35 6.87 22.60 4.13
CA VAL A 35 7.11 22.86 5.57
C VAL A 35 8.36 22.10 6.04
N ALA A 36 8.48 20.83 5.70
CA ALA A 36 9.63 19.99 6.10
C ALA A 36 10.95 20.51 5.53
N MET A 37 10.96 21.01 4.30
CA MET A 37 12.15 21.59 3.67
C MET A 37 12.69 22.80 4.44
N ARG A 38 11.81 23.56 5.08
CA ARG A 38 12.18 24.73 5.88
C ARG A 38 12.58 24.36 7.31
N LEU A 39 11.83 23.48 7.96
CA LEU A 39 12.01 23.16 9.38
C LEU A 39 13.11 22.13 9.65
N LEU A 40 13.25 21.09 8.81
CA LEU A 40 14.16 19.98 9.10
C LEU A 40 15.65 20.41 9.14
N PRO A 41 16.16 21.30 8.27
CA PRO A 41 17.54 21.75 8.36
C PRO A 41 17.88 22.48 9.67
N GLU A 42 16.92 23.16 10.28
CA GLU A 42 17.12 23.88 11.56
C GLU A 42 17.15 22.92 12.75
N LEU A 43 16.45 21.80 12.67
CA LEU A 43 16.40 20.75 13.71
C LEU A 43 17.57 19.78 13.62
N ALA A 44 18.08 19.53 12.40
CA ALA A 44 19.21 18.66 12.14
C ALA A 44 20.52 19.39 12.44
N ALA A 45 20.86 19.52 13.73
CA ALA A 45 22.14 20.09 14.17
C ALA A 45 23.33 19.38 13.46
N SER A 46 23.86 20.02 12.43
CA SER A 46 25.15 19.78 11.76
C SER A 46 25.47 18.44 11.07
N THR A 47 24.63 17.39 11.05
CA THR A 47 25.12 16.06 10.57
C THR A 47 24.23 15.27 9.59
N GLU A 48 22.96 15.57 9.36
CA GLU A 48 22.11 14.70 8.51
C GLU A 48 21.49 15.40 7.30
N ALA A 49 22.28 15.56 6.23
CA ALA A 49 21.79 15.94 4.90
C ALA A 49 20.78 14.93 4.28
N LYS A 50 20.44 13.85 5.00
CA LYS A 50 19.54 12.76 4.58
C LYS A 50 18.18 12.75 5.27
N MET A 51 17.98 13.58 6.30
CA MET A 51 16.74 13.62 7.07
C MET A 51 15.53 14.03 6.20
N PHE A 52 15.72 14.99 5.27
CA PHE A 52 14.64 15.43 4.38
C PHE A 52 14.17 14.33 3.41
N PRO A 53 15.05 13.63 2.65
CA PRO A 53 14.67 12.48 1.85
C PRO A 53 13.97 11.37 2.64
N ASP A 54 14.50 10.99 3.79
CA ASP A 54 13.93 9.93 4.64
C ASP A 54 12.52 10.30 5.09
N PHE A 55 12.33 11.54 5.59
CA PHE A 55 11.02 12.05 5.97
C PHE A 55 10.05 12.10 4.78
N SER A 56 10.51 12.53 3.62
CA SER A 56 9.68 12.67 2.42
C SER A 56 9.14 11.33 1.92
N LEU A 57 9.97 10.29 1.91
CA LEU A 57 9.57 8.94 1.53
C LEU A 57 8.69 8.29 2.61
N ALA A 58 8.97 8.54 3.90
CA ALA A 58 8.11 8.08 4.99
C ALA A 58 6.71 8.72 4.93
N ALA A 59 6.62 10.02 4.70
CA ALA A 59 5.36 10.73 4.52
C ALA A 59 4.59 10.21 3.29
N MET A 60 5.31 9.87 2.20
CA MET A 60 4.72 9.25 1.02
C MET A 60 4.08 7.89 1.32
N SER A 61 4.82 7.03 2.02
CA SER A 61 4.35 5.71 2.44
C SER A 61 3.15 5.82 3.38
N ALA A 62 3.17 6.75 4.34
CA ALA A 62 2.08 6.97 5.29
C ALA A 62 0.79 7.42 4.60
N LEU A 63 0.86 8.46 3.75
CA LEU A 63 -0.30 8.95 3.02
C LEU A 63 -0.85 7.90 2.03
N GLY A 64 0.03 7.22 1.29
CA GLY A 64 -0.38 6.14 0.39
C GLY A 64 -1.09 5.01 1.12
N THR A 65 -0.62 4.66 2.33
CA THR A 65 -1.24 3.63 3.17
C THR A 65 -2.63 4.05 3.64
N ILE A 66 -2.79 5.30 4.09
CA ILE A 66 -4.11 5.84 4.46
C ILE A 66 -5.08 5.69 3.29
N VAL A 67 -4.65 6.03 2.07
CA VAL A 67 -5.49 5.88 0.87
C VAL A 67 -5.84 4.41 0.62
N ALA A 68 -4.84 3.51 0.64
CA ALA A 68 -5.06 2.10 0.38
C ALA A 68 -6.06 1.49 1.38
N ILE A 69 -5.96 1.84 2.66
CA ILE A 69 -6.87 1.37 3.71
C ILE A 69 -8.26 1.96 3.52
N PHE A 70 -8.41 3.30 3.59
CA PHE A 70 -9.74 3.93 3.63
C PHE A 70 -10.50 3.80 2.30
N VAL A 71 -9.82 3.98 1.17
CA VAL A 71 -10.47 3.84 -0.14
C VAL A 71 -10.78 2.38 -0.38
N GLY A 72 -9.83 1.47 -0.13
CA GLY A 72 -10.00 0.05 -0.36
C GLY A 72 -11.13 -0.58 0.47
N THR A 73 -11.23 -0.25 1.76
CA THR A 73 -12.36 -0.74 2.57
C THR A 73 -13.70 -0.16 2.12
N SER A 74 -13.72 1.12 1.70
CA SER A 74 -14.95 1.78 1.28
C SER A 74 -15.46 1.33 -0.09
N LEU A 75 -14.58 0.85 -0.97
CA LEU A 75 -14.91 0.49 -2.35
C LEU A 75 -15.91 -0.67 -2.47
N VAL A 76 -15.84 -1.61 -1.52
CA VAL A 76 -16.76 -2.76 -1.43
C VAL A 76 -17.87 -2.48 -0.42
N ASN A 77 -17.54 -1.96 0.77
CA ASN A 77 -18.54 -1.70 1.81
C ASN A 77 -19.63 -0.73 1.35
N LYS A 78 -19.30 0.37 0.67
CA LYS A 78 -20.31 1.34 0.21
C LYS A 78 -21.35 0.69 -0.71
N GLU A 79 -20.93 -0.29 -1.51
CA GLU A 79 -21.85 -0.96 -2.42
C GLU A 79 -22.70 -2.02 -1.71
N ILE A 80 -22.16 -2.67 -0.68
CA ILE A 80 -22.91 -3.56 0.22
C ILE A 80 -23.95 -2.76 1.00
N GLU A 81 -23.54 -1.69 1.68
CA GLU A 81 -24.38 -0.88 2.56
C GLU A 81 -25.52 -0.18 1.81
N LYS A 82 -25.24 0.35 0.61
CA LYS A 82 -26.27 1.04 -0.20
C LYS A 82 -27.22 0.10 -0.93
N ARG A 83 -27.09 -1.23 -0.74
CA ARG A 83 -27.80 -2.28 -1.52
C ARG A 83 -27.66 -2.13 -3.04
N THR A 84 -26.71 -1.33 -3.53
CA THR A 84 -26.48 -1.13 -4.96
C THR A 84 -25.87 -2.38 -5.60
N ILE A 85 -25.30 -3.28 -4.80
CA ILE A 85 -24.92 -4.63 -5.24
C ILE A 85 -26.10 -5.38 -5.88
N LEU A 86 -27.32 -5.22 -5.37
CA LEU A 86 -28.50 -5.90 -5.93
C LEU A 86 -28.82 -5.44 -7.35
N MET A 87 -28.53 -4.17 -7.69
CA MET A 87 -28.67 -3.66 -9.06
C MET A 87 -27.49 -4.06 -9.97
N LEU A 88 -26.31 -4.33 -9.41
CA LEU A 88 -25.15 -4.83 -10.14
C LEU A 88 -25.27 -6.31 -10.50
N ILE A 89 -25.91 -7.13 -9.65
CA ILE A 89 -26.22 -8.55 -9.93
C ILE A 89 -27.21 -8.70 -11.09
N ALA A 90 -28.06 -7.69 -11.33
CA ALA A 90 -28.96 -7.67 -12.49
C ALA A 90 -28.22 -7.49 -13.83
N LYS A 91 -26.95 -7.07 -13.81
CA LYS A 91 -26.06 -7.09 -14.99
C LYS A 91 -25.24 -8.39 -15.00
N PRO A 92 -24.89 -8.93 -16.18
CA PRO A 92 -24.12 -10.17 -16.30
C PRO A 92 -22.62 -9.94 -15.99
N VAL A 93 -22.32 -9.45 -14.78
CA VAL A 93 -20.98 -9.23 -14.25
C VAL A 93 -20.71 -10.32 -13.22
N SER A 94 -19.66 -11.11 -13.45
CA SER A 94 -19.26 -12.12 -12.48
C SER A 94 -18.67 -11.47 -11.22
N ARG A 95 -18.86 -12.15 -10.09
CA ARG A 95 -18.30 -11.76 -8.79
C ARG A 95 -16.77 -11.58 -8.83
N ALA A 96 -16.09 -12.38 -9.65
CA ALA A 96 -14.65 -12.27 -9.88
C ALA A 96 -14.29 -11.01 -10.68
N GLU A 97 -15.01 -10.69 -11.76
CA GLU A 97 -14.78 -9.47 -12.55
C GLU A 97 -14.98 -8.21 -11.69
N PHE A 98 -15.95 -8.23 -10.77
CA PHE A 98 -16.20 -7.14 -9.83
C PHE A 98 -15.01 -6.88 -8.89
N ILE A 99 -14.56 -7.90 -8.15
CA ILE A 99 -13.45 -7.75 -7.19
C ILE A 99 -12.14 -7.43 -7.90
N CYS A 100 -11.82 -8.13 -9.00
CA CYS A 100 -10.61 -7.84 -9.78
C CYS A 100 -10.64 -6.42 -10.35
N GLY A 101 -11.78 -5.96 -10.87
CA GLY A 101 -11.92 -4.59 -11.36
C GLY A 101 -11.70 -3.54 -10.25
N LYS A 102 -12.23 -3.78 -9.05
CA LYS A 102 -12.02 -2.91 -7.88
C LYS A 102 -10.55 -2.87 -7.45
N PHE A 103 -9.90 -4.03 -7.36
CA PHE A 103 -8.49 -4.13 -7.03
C PHE A 103 -7.60 -3.44 -8.06
N LEU A 104 -7.80 -3.71 -9.35
CA LEU A 104 -7.01 -3.09 -10.43
C LEU A 104 -7.24 -1.58 -10.50
N GLY A 105 -8.47 -1.11 -10.34
CA GLY A 105 -8.81 0.31 -10.31
C GLY A 105 -8.13 1.03 -9.15
N LEU A 106 -8.17 0.45 -7.95
CA LEU A 106 -7.48 1.01 -6.78
C LEU A 106 -5.95 0.94 -6.92
N SER A 107 -5.41 -0.15 -7.48
CA SER A 107 -3.97 -0.28 -7.73
C SER A 107 -3.47 0.80 -8.70
N ALA A 108 -4.23 1.09 -9.77
CA ALA A 108 -3.91 2.17 -10.70
C ALA A 108 -3.98 3.55 -10.04
N VAL A 109 -4.96 3.78 -9.17
CA VAL A 109 -5.04 5.00 -8.35
C VAL A 109 -3.80 5.17 -7.48
N LEU A 110 -3.41 4.13 -6.75
CA LEU A 110 -2.25 4.17 -5.85
C LEU A 110 -0.95 4.37 -6.64
N ALA A 111 -0.83 3.77 -7.82
CA ALA A 111 0.29 3.98 -8.72
C ALA A 111 0.40 5.45 -9.16
N VAL A 112 -0.70 6.05 -9.63
CA VAL A 112 -0.73 7.48 -10.03
C VAL A 112 -0.41 8.39 -8.85
N LEU A 113 -0.96 8.09 -7.67
CA LEU A 113 -0.69 8.84 -6.45
C LEU A 113 0.81 8.82 -6.11
N VAL A 114 1.43 7.64 -6.05
CA VAL A 114 2.85 7.50 -5.75
C VAL A 114 3.70 8.19 -6.83
N VAL A 115 3.40 7.99 -8.12
CA VAL A 115 4.16 8.64 -9.20
C VAL A 115 4.10 10.16 -9.10
N ALA A 116 2.92 10.74 -8.82
CA ALA A 116 2.76 12.18 -8.64
C ALA A 116 3.55 12.70 -7.43
N MET A 117 3.47 11.98 -6.29
CA MET A 117 4.22 12.33 -5.07
C MET A 117 5.73 12.21 -5.28
N THR A 118 6.20 11.17 -5.98
CA THR A 118 7.61 11.03 -6.35
C THR A 118 8.07 12.18 -7.25
N GLY A 119 7.25 12.61 -8.21
CA GLY A 119 7.55 13.78 -9.05
C GLY A 119 7.72 15.05 -8.23
N ILE A 120 6.82 15.30 -7.27
CA ILE A 120 6.92 16.44 -6.34
C ILE A 120 8.18 16.34 -5.50
N PHE A 121 8.43 15.17 -4.89
CA PHE A 121 9.62 14.91 -4.08
C PHE A 121 10.92 15.19 -4.85
N LEU A 122 11.03 14.70 -6.10
CA LEU A 122 12.18 14.96 -6.96
C LEU A 122 12.32 16.46 -7.28
N GLY A 123 11.21 17.17 -7.50
CA GLY A 123 11.22 18.63 -7.68
C GLY A 123 11.79 19.36 -6.47
N PHE A 124 11.38 18.99 -5.25
CA PHE A 124 11.95 19.53 -4.02
C PHE A 124 13.43 19.19 -3.84
N MET A 125 13.85 17.96 -4.18
CA MET A 125 15.26 17.56 -4.13
C MET A 125 16.13 18.40 -5.07
N GLN A 126 15.63 18.68 -6.28
CA GLN A 126 16.32 19.52 -7.26
C GLN A 126 16.45 20.97 -6.77
N LEU A 127 15.40 21.53 -6.16
CA LEU A 127 15.44 22.87 -5.56
C LEU A 127 16.42 22.95 -4.38
N ALA A 128 16.49 21.89 -3.56
CA ALA A 128 17.38 21.79 -2.41
C ALA A 128 18.86 21.50 -2.81
N LYS A 129 19.14 21.17 -4.08
CA LYS A 129 20.46 20.72 -4.57
C LYS A 129 21.03 19.52 -3.79
N ILE A 130 20.17 18.66 -3.25
CA ILE A 130 20.59 17.45 -2.56
C ILE A 130 20.98 16.40 -3.62
N SER A 131 22.09 15.70 -3.43
CA SER A 131 22.49 14.61 -4.35
C SER A 131 21.62 13.37 -4.12
N TYR A 132 21.07 12.80 -5.20
CA TYR A 132 20.22 11.61 -5.15
C TYR A 132 20.42 10.70 -6.36
N SER A 133 20.13 9.40 -6.18
CA SER A 133 20.06 8.43 -7.27
C SER A 133 18.61 8.29 -7.73
N ILE A 134 18.31 8.78 -8.95
CA ILE A 134 16.98 8.64 -9.58
C ILE A 134 16.58 7.16 -9.64
N GLN A 135 17.52 6.28 -9.96
CA GLN A 135 17.28 4.83 -10.06
C GLN A 135 16.82 4.25 -8.71
N SER A 136 17.47 4.64 -7.62
CA SER A 136 17.14 4.14 -6.29
C SER A 136 15.75 4.60 -5.84
N ILE A 137 15.41 5.87 -6.11
CA ILE A 137 14.09 6.43 -5.81
C ILE A 137 13.00 5.76 -6.66
N ALA A 138 13.28 5.49 -7.94
CA ALA A 138 12.34 4.82 -8.83
C ALA A 138 12.04 3.38 -8.36
N ILE A 139 13.07 2.62 -7.97
CA ILE A 139 12.91 1.27 -7.41
C ILE A 139 12.09 1.32 -6.12
N ALA A 140 12.42 2.23 -5.19
CA ALA A 140 11.67 2.37 -3.95
C ALA A 140 10.20 2.79 -4.18
N SER A 141 9.95 3.68 -5.14
CA SER A 141 8.59 4.09 -5.52
C SER A 141 7.80 2.91 -6.09
N LEU A 142 8.42 2.08 -6.94
CA LEU A 142 7.79 0.86 -7.48
C LEU A 142 7.44 -0.13 -6.37
N PHE A 143 8.36 -0.35 -5.44
CA PHE A 143 8.16 -1.24 -4.30
C PHE A 143 7.09 -0.72 -3.34
N LEU A 144 7.03 0.60 -3.13
CA LEU A 144 5.94 1.23 -2.40
C LEU A 144 4.59 0.98 -3.09
N ILE A 145 4.50 1.10 -4.41
CA ILE A 145 3.27 0.76 -5.14
C ILE A 145 2.87 -0.70 -4.88
N LEU A 146 3.81 -1.65 -4.94
CA LEU A 146 3.54 -3.06 -4.63
C LEU A 146 3.05 -3.25 -3.19
N GLN A 147 3.66 -2.57 -2.22
CA GLN A 147 3.26 -2.59 -0.81
C GLN A 147 1.83 -2.08 -0.65
N LEU A 148 1.49 -0.96 -1.28
CA LEU A 148 0.16 -0.36 -1.24
C LEU A 148 -0.88 -1.23 -1.95
N CYS A 149 -0.52 -1.90 -3.05
CA CYS A 149 -1.38 -2.90 -3.69
C CYS A 149 -1.65 -4.09 -2.76
N LEU A 150 -0.65 -4.58 -2.02
CA LEU A 150 -0.87 -5.65 -1.04
C LEU A 150 -1.85 -5.21 0.05
N ILE A 151 -1.66 -4.01 0.61
CA ILE A 151 -2.59 -3.44 1.59
C ILE A 151 -3.99 -3.23 1.00
N ALA A 152 -4.09 -2.80 -0.25
CA ALA A 152 -5.36 -2.70 -0.96
C ALA A 152 -6.04 -4.08 -1.08
N ALA A 153 -5.29 -5.14 -1.41
CA ALA A 153 -5.82 -6.50 -1.42
C ALA A 153 -6.34 -6.92 -0.04
N VAL A 154 -5.57 -6.68 1.03
CA VAL A 154 -6.01 -6.94 2.41
C VAL A 154 -7.31 -6.20 2.73
N SER A 155 -7.36 -4.90 2.42
CA SER A 155 -8.52 -4.05 2.70
C SER A 155 -9.79 -4.54 1.98
N ILE A 156 -9.65 -4.96 0.72
CA ILE A 156 -10.74 -5.51 -0.08
C ILE A 156 -11.18 -6.85 0.50
N THR A 157 -10.26 -7.76 0.80
CA THR A 157 -10.60 -9.06 1.39
C THR A 157 -11.36 -8.91 2.71
N LEU A 158 -10.90 -8.06 3.62
CA LEU A 158 -11.56 -7.82 4.89
C LEU A 158 -12.92 -7.14 4.73
N SER A 159 -13.04 -6.21 3.78
CA SER A 159 -14.29 -5.49 3.49
C SER A 159 -15.42 -6.38 2.94
N VAL A 160 -15.09 -7.54 2.38
CA VAL A 160 -16.10 -8.47 1.84
C VAL A 160 -16.99 -9.05 2.94
N PHE A 161 -16.46 -9.29 4.14
CA PHE A 161 -17.21 -9.96 5.22
C PHE A 161 -17.38 -9.12 6.49
N THR A 162 -16.77 -7.94 6.53
CA THR A 162 -16.72 -7.07 7.72
C THR A 162 -17.29 -5.69 7.41
N SER A 163 -17.85 -4.99 8.41
CA SER A 163 -18.29 -3.59 8.26
C SER A 163 -17.12 -2.64 7.94
N SER A 164 -17.41 -1.47 7.34
CA SER A 164 -16.36 -0.52 6.92
C SER A 164 -15.42 -0.10 8.05
N LEU A 165 -15.94 0.12 9.27
CA LEU A 165 -15.14 0.52 10.42
C LEU A 165 -14.21 -0.61 10.87
N LEU A 166 -14.75 -1.81 11.05
CA LEU A 166 -13.96 -2.96 11.54
C LEU A 166 -12.96 -3.43 10.48
N ALA A 167 -13.31 -3.40 9.19
CA ALA A 167 -12.39 -3.70 8.10
C ALA A 167 -11.21 -2.71 8.08
N THR A 168 -11.46 -1.42 8.31
CA THR A 168 -10.43 -0.39 8.36
C THR A 168 -9.47 -0.63 9.53
N ALA A 169 -10.02 -0.89 10.73
CA ALA A 169 -9.22 -1.18 11.92
C ALA A 169 -8.35 -2.44 11.76
N LEU A 170 -8.94 -3.51 11.21
CA LEU A 170 -8.21 -4.76 10.95
C LEU A 170 -7.12 -4.58 9.89
N THR A 171 -7.40 -3.85 8.80
CA THR A 171 -6.39 -3.57 7.75
C THR A 171 -5.24 -2.75 8.31
N PHE A 172 -5.53 -1.75 9.15
CA PHE A 172 -4.50 -0.98 9.84
C PHE A 172 -3.67 -1.85 10.78
N GLY A 173 -4.30 -2.79 11.51
CA GLY A 173 -3.60 -3.78 12.32
C GLY A 173 -2.67 -4.67 11.49
N VAL A 174 -3.13 -5.15 10.33
CA VAL A 174 -2.31 -5.92 9.39
C VAL A 174 -1.14 -5.10 8.86
N TYR A 175 -1.35 -3.81 8.55
CA TYR A 175 -0.27 -2.92 8.14
C TYR A 175 0.78 -2.75 9.24
N LEU A 176 0.37 -2.43 10.48
CA LEU A 176 1.31 -2.25 11.58
C LEU A 176 2.10 -3.53 11.85
N MET A 177 1.40 -4.65 11.98
CA MET A 177 2.05 -5.93 12.23
C MET A 177 2.95 -6.32 11.06
N GLY A 178 2.50 -6.20 9.82
CA GLY A 178 3.30 -6.57 8.64
C GLY A 178 4.61 -5.81 8.50
N ASN A 179 4.71 -4.59 9.05
CA ASN A 179 5.98 -3.83 9.07
C ASN A 179 6.91 -4.24 10.24
N ILE A 180 6.36 -4.70 11.37
CA ILE A 180 7.11 -4.98 12.60
C ILE A 180 7.36 -6.49 12.81
N THR A 181 6.70 -7.36 12.02
CA THR A 181 6.69 -8.83 12.25
C THR A 181 8.10 -9.42 12.24
N GLN A 182 9.02 -8.97 11.39
CA GLN A 182 10.41 -9.46 11.41
C GLN A 182 11.13 -9.15 12.73
N ASP A 183 10.89 -7.98 13.31
CA ASP A 183 11.49 -7.59 14.57
C ASP A 183 10.84 -8.33 15.75
N LEU A 184 9.52 -8.57 15.70
CA LEU A 184 8.83 -9.43 16.66
C LEU A 184 9.36 -10.87 16.64
N LEU A 185 9.65 -11.42 15.45
CA LEU A 185 10.21 -12.76 15.33
C LEU A 185 11.63 -12.84 15.93
N LYS A 186 12.46 -11.82 15.71
CA LYS A 186 13.79 -11.72 16.34
C LYS A 186 13.68 -11.62 17.85
N LEU A 187 12.80 -10.75 18.36
CA LEU A 187 12.55 -10.61 19.80
C LEU A 187 12.00 -11.90 20.43
N GLY A 188 11.11 -12.60 19.72
CA GLY A 188 10.58 -13.89 20.16
C GLY A 188 11.66 -14.96 20.30
N ASN A 189 12.58 -15.04 19.34
CA ASN A 189 13.73 -15.95 19.40
C ASN A 189 14.70 -15.58 20.54
N LEU A 190 14.86 -14.28 20.84
CA LEU A 190 15.70 -13.80 21.95
C LEU A 190 15.07 -14.01 23.33
N SER A 191 13.74 -14.08 23.40
CA SER A 191 13.00 -14.21 24.66
C SER A 191 13.22 -15.54 25.38
N GLN A 192 13.69 -16.59 24.68
CA GLN A 192 13.82 -17.96 25.19
C GLN A 192 12.54 -18.56 25.82
N ASN A 193 11.38 -17.92 25.59
CA ASN A 193 10.08 -18.38 26.08
C ASN A 193 9.34 -19.10 24.94
N PRO A 194 9.06 -20.41 25.06
CA PRO A 194 8.45 -21.19 23.99
C PRO A 194 7.04 -20.70 23.61
N GLY A 195 6.31 -20.07 24.53
CA GLY A 195 5.00 -19.47 24.26
C GLY A 195 5.11 -18.24 23.35
N ILE A 196 6.04 -17.34 23.67
CA ILE A 196 6.26 -16.10 22.90
C ILE A 196 6.82 -16.43 21.51
N GLU A 197 7.74 -17.40 21.41
CA GLU A 197 8.27 -17.88 20.14
C GLU A 197 7.17 -18.46 19.24
N ARG A 198 6.24 -19.24 19.82
CA ARG A 198 5.14 -19.83 19.06
C ARG A 198 4.15 -18.79 18.55
N ILE A 199 3.81 -17.79 19.36
CA ILE A 199 2.91 -16.69 18.96
C ILE A 199 3.56 -15.86 17.84
N THR A 200 4.81 -15.46 18.01
CA THR A 200 5.53 -14.64 17.02
C THR A 200 5.74 -15.38 15.69
N ARG A 201 6.06 -16.68 15.72
CA ARG A 201 6.09 -17.52 14.51
C ARG A 201 4.72 -17.66 13.85
N GLY A 202 3.65 -17.85 14.64
CA GLY A 202 2.28 -17.92 14.13
C GLY A 202 1.87 -16.64 13.40
N LEU A 203 2.16 -15.47 14.00
CA LEU A 203 1.92 -14.17 13.38
C LEU A 203 2.72 -14.00 12.08
N PHE A 204 3.99 -14.40 12.08
CA PHE A 204 4.85 -14.32 10.89
C PHE A 204 4.39 -15.19 9.71
N LEU A 205 3.74 -16.33 9.99
CA LEU A 205 3.22 -17.21 8.95
C LEU A 205 1.89 -16.72 8.35
N VAL A 206 1.04 -16.10 9.16
CA VAL A 206 -0.30 -15.67 8.73
C VAL A 206 -0.24 -14.29 8.09
N LEU A 207 0.52 -13.35 8.66
CA LEU A 207 0.52 -11.96 8.22
C LEU A 207 1.48 -11.73 7.05
N PRO A 208 1.15 -10.81 6.13
CA PRO A 208 2.05 -10.42 5.06
C PRO A 208 3.28 -9.71 5.62
N ASP A 209 4.47 -10.14 5.20
CA ASP A 209 5.73 -9.47 5.53
C ASP A 209 5.93 -8.25 4.61
N LEU A 210 5.41 -7.10 5.04
CA LEU A 210 5.47 -5.84 4.30
C LEU A 210 6.88 -5.26 4.26
N SER A 211 7.74 -5.63 5.21
CA SER A 211 9.12 -5.14 5.27
C SER A 211 9.92 -5.52 4.03
N ARG A 212 9.56 -6.60 3.33
CA ARG A 212 10.14 -7.01 2.04
C ARG A 212 9.91 -6.00 0.92
N LEU A 213 8.81 -5.25 1.03
CA LEU A 213 8.40 -4.24 0.06
C LEU A 213 8.80 -2.82 0.49
N ASP A 214 9.33 -2.65 1.70
CA ASP A 214 9.72 -1.34 2.23
C ASP A 214 11.20 -1.04 1.95
N LEU A 215 11.45 -0.34 0.85
CA LEU A 215 12.81 0.05 0.45
C LEU A 215 13.12 1.53 0.74
N LYS A 216 12.25 2.25 1.45
CA LYS A 216 12.35 3.72 1.59
C LYS A 216 13.66 4.16 2.25
N ASN A 217 14.04 3.50 3.34
CA ASN A 217 15.26 3.81 4.07
C ASN A 217 16.50 3.54 3.22
N GLN A 218 16.51 2.44 2.46
CA GLN A 218 17.65 2.03 1.64
C GLN A 218 17.85 2.95 0.42
N ALA A 219 16.76 3.47 -0.14
CA ALA A 219 16.78 4.32 -1.33
C ALA A 219 17.62 5.60 -1.14
N VAL A 220 17.59 6.19 0.07
CA VAL A 220 18.28 7.43 0.42
C VAL A 220 19.80 7.24 0.54
N TYR A 221 20.27 6.01 0.82
CA TYR A 221 21.70 5.67 0.84
C TYR A 221 22.23 5.25 -0.54
N GLY A 222 21.38 5.21 -1.57
CA GLY A 222 21.73 4.94 -2.96
C GLY A 222 21.77 3.46 -3.32
N MET A 223 22.18 3.16 -4.57
CA MET A 223 22.05 1.83 -5.17
C MET A 223 22.75 0.70 -4.41
N LYS A 224 23.82 1.00 -3.67
CA LYS A 224 24.58 0.01 -2.90
C LYS A 224 23.84 -0.48 -1.65
N ALA A 225 22.89 0.31 -1.15
CA ALA A 225 22.09 -0.06 0.01
C ALA A 225 20.83 -0.87 -0.37
N LEU A 226 20.50 -0.93 -1.67
CA LEU A 226 19.37 -1.73 -2.15
C LEU A 226 19.72 -3.22 -2.15
N PRO A 227 18.72 -4.10 -1.94
CA PRO A 227 18.89 -5.54 -2.07
C PRO A 227 19.40 -5.93 -3.46
N SER A 228 20.04 -7.09 -3.55
CA SER A 228 20.47 -7.65 -4.84
C SER A 228 19.30 -7.81 -5.80
N SER A 229 19.55 -7.78 -7.11
CA SER A 229 18.49 -7.89 -8.13
C SER A 229 17.64 -9.15 -7.98
N ILE A 230 18.25 -10.26 -7.52
CA ILE A 230 17.57 -11.52 -7.23
C ILE A 230 16.62 -11.36 -6.03
N ALA A 231 17.05 -10.68 -4.97
CA ALA A 231 16.23 -10.39 -3.81
C ALA A 231 15.09 -9.41 -4.14
N LEU A 232 15.33 -8.43 -5.02
CA LEU A 232 14.26 -7.55 -5.51
C LEU A 232 13.19 -8.35 -6.27
N LEU A 233 13.60 -9.24 -7.17
CA LEU A 233 12.66 -10.06 -7.92
C LEU A 233 11.85 -10.99 -7.01
N SER A 234 12.49 -11.62 -6.02
CA SER A 234 11.80 -12.50 -5.07
C SER A 234 10.83 -11.72 -4.17
N ASN A 235 11.20 -10.53 -3.71
CA ASN A 235 10.32 -9.67 -2.92
C ASN A 235 9.13 -9.17 -3.72
N ALA A 236 9.34 -8.74 -4.97
CA ALA A 236 8.25 -8.34 -5.86
C ALA A 236 7.31 -9.52 -6.16
N GLY A 237 7.87 -10.70 -6.44
CA GLY A 237 7.11 -11.94 -6.63
C GLY A 237 6.27 -12.31 -5.42
N TYR A 238 6.85 -12.20 -4.21
CA TYR A 238 6.12 -12.40 -2.95
C TYR A 238 4.92 -11.46 -2.84
N GLY A 239 5.12 -10.15 -3.06
CA GLY A 239 4.05 -9.17 -2.97
C GLY A 239 2.89 -9.41 -3.95
N LEU A 240 3.22 -9.76 -5.19
CA LEU A 240 2.23 -10.07 -6.24
C LEU A 240 1.47 -11.36 -5.95
N LEU A 241 2.16 -12.44 -5.58
CA LEU A 241 1.53 -13.73 -5.26
C LEU A 241 0.64 -13.63 -4.03
N TYR A 242 1.09 -12.94 -2.99
CA TYR A 242 0.29 -12.75 -1.77
C TYR A 242 -0.95 -11.89 -2.05
N SER A 243 -0.81 -10.83 -2.86
CA SER A 243 -1.97 -10.03 -3.30
C SER A 243 -2.97 -10.86 -4.11
N ALA A 244 -2.48 -11.68 -5.05
CA ALA A 244 -3.33 -12.57 -5.85
C ALA A 244 -4.06 -13.61 -4.98
N MET A 245 -3.37 -14.18 -3.99
CA MET A 245 -3.96 -15.10 -3.02
C MET A 245 -5.09 -14.41 -2.22
N LEU A 246 -4.86 -13.20 -1.70
CA LEU A 246 -5.86 -12.44 -0.96
C LEU A 246 -7.09 -12.11 -1.81
N ILE A 247 -6.89 -11.73 -3.08
CA ILE A 247 -7.98 -11.46 -4.02
C ILE A 247 -8.75 -12.75 -4.34
N ALA A 248 -8.07 -13.89 -4.52
CA ALA A 248 -8.74 -15.18 -4.69
C ALA A 248 -9.61 -15.53 -3.48
N ILE A 249 -9.10 -15.31 -2.25
CA ILE A 249 -9.87 -15.48 -1.01
C ILE A 249 -11.09 -14.54 -0.99
N ALA A 250 -10.90 -13.27 -1.36
CA ALA A 250 -12.00 -12.30 -1.43
C ALA A 250 -13.10 -12.76 -2.40
N ILE A 251 -12.72 -13.29 -3.57
CA ILE A 251 -13.65 -13.83 -4.58
C ILE A 251 -14.43 -15.03 -4.02
N LEU A 252 -13.75 -15.96 -3.36
CA LEU A 252 -14.39 -17.15 -2.78
C LEU A 252 -15.38 -16.80 -1.66
N ILE A 253 -15.03 -15.85 -0.78
CA ILE A 253 -15.94 -15.40 0.29
C ILE A 253 -17.12 -14.66 -0.32
N PHE A 254 -16.86 -13.76 -1.27
CA PHE A 254 -17.90 -12.98 -1.92
C PHE A 254 -18.82 -13.87 -2.77
N SER A 255 -18.35 -14.99 -3.32
CA SER A 255 -19.19 -15.93 -4.08
C SER A 255 -20.16 -16.75 -3.24
N LYS A 256 -19.88 -16.92 -1.95
CA LYS A 256 -20.75 -17.67 -1.03
C LYS A 256 -21.78 -16.80 -0.31
N ARG A 257 -21.66 -15.46 -0.40
CA ARG A 257 -22.66 -14.55 0.18
C ARG A 257 -23.95 -14.58 -0.63
N GLU A 258 -25.06 -14.86 0.04
CA GLU A 258 -26.41 -14.55 -0.42
C GLU A 258 -26.68 -13.08 -0.08
N PHE A 259 -27.18 -12.31 -1.06
CA PHE A 259 -27.47 -10.88 -0.95
C PHE A 259 -28.97 -10.65 -1.03
#